data_AF-A0A1R4FCY5-F1
#
_entry.id   AF-A0A1R4FCY5-F1
#
_cell.length_a   1.000
_cell.length_b   1.000
_cell.length_c   1.000
_cell.angle_alpha   90.00
_cell.angle_beta   90.00
_cell.angle_gamma   90.00
#
_symmetry.space_group_name_H-M   'P 1'
#
loop_
_entity.id
_entity.type
_entity.pdbx_description
1 polymer ?
#
loop_
_entity_poly.entity_id
_entity_poly.type
_entity_poly.pdbx_seq_one_letter_code
_entity_poly.pdbx_strand_id
1 'polypeptide(L)'
;MRYSLFAAVSAVALLSTGAAWAQSATDARLGDDIRGRLEDGDARTRGSDGYRYDDYRVNLRAGQRLEAEMTSDDFDTYLEVYAEGSLRQSLASDDDSAGDLNARLRFTAPEAGVYIVRARTFSGMETGDYQLSLKERAAPRMPRPGRIAIGRDETGSLGSSSAEDDDGKRYDAYAFRASAGERVKIDLESDDFDSFLRVGRIVNGAFVQMAENDDGGSSLNARLVFTAPQAGEYLIRATSYNGSAEGDYRLSLEQGPPAPTATSVTVGEETRGRLNSDSATSDSGAPADLYRFSGRAGQRVAITMEADGFDTYLELFDANHNSLATDDDSAGDLNARLTHTLAEDGDYLIEARAFSSGEGPYTLKIEEIAPPPPPSAIAFGQTVEGELKNSDATDDDGRLYDAFVFSGTEGQRIQAVMRSGDFDAYLQLSENEEEFNEIASDDDGLGQGTDARLIFTLPETGEYVLRARSWSRDAKGLYALELQDLGDEPSPGSLLIGSTVRGRLSERASLTDDGVYYDAYHFKAKADEKLRFTLIASSFDAVVEVGEEKDGDYFKLEEDDDSLSDTHARLNWTAPRDGSYVLRARSFGSNSTGDYVLITERQP
;
A
#
# COMPACT_ATOMS: atom_id res chain seq x y z
N MET A 1 58.04 -37.12 -15.86
CA MET A 1 57.20 -37.87 -16.80
C MET A 1 56.06 -36.96 -17.24
N ARG A 2 55.91 -36.79 -18.57
CA ARG A 2 54.71 -36.44 -19.37
C ARG A 2 53.85 -35.21 -19.00
N TYR A 3 53.99 -34.18 -19.87
CA TYR A 3 52.98 -33.34 -20.59
C TYR A 3 51.52 -33.32 -20.09
N SER A 4 50.76 -32.21 -20.12
CA SER A 4 50.46 -31.40 -21.31
C SER A 4 49.84 -30.02 -21.00
N LEU A 5 50.09 -29.07 -21.92
CA LEU A 5 49.34 -27.84 -22.18
C LEU A 5 47.85 -28.12 -22.48
N PHE A 6 46.96 -27.21 -22.08
CA PHE A 6 45.93 -26.66 -22.96
C PHE A 6 45.79 -25.16 -22.70
N ALA A 7 46.04 -24.38 -23.75
CA ALA A 7 45.65 -22.98 -23.83
C ALA A 7 44.17 -22.93 -24.23
N ALA A 8 43.37 -22.13 -23.51
CA ALA A 8 42.07 -21.69 -23.98
C ALA A 8 42.05 -20.16 -23.85
N VAL A 9 42.01 -19.52 -25.02
CA VAL A 9 41.79 -18.08 -25.20
C VAL A 9 40.30 -17.86 -24.92
N SER A 10 39.95 -17.23 -23.80
CA SER A 10 38.59 -16.72 -23.59
C SER A 10 38.54 -15.28 -24.05
N ALA A 11 37.69 -15.05 -25.04
CA ALA A 11 37.32 -13.74 -25.54
C ALA A 11 36.71 -12.90 -24.40
N VAL A 12 37.17 -11.66 -24.29
CA VAL A 12 36.52 -10.62 -23.48
C VAL A 12 35.20 -10.29 -24.17
N ALA A 13 34.10 -10.83 -23.65
CA ALA A 13 32.78 -10.28 -23.91
C ALA A 13 32.64 -9.03 -23.04
N LEU A 14 32.77 -7.85 -23.67
CA LEU A 14 32.31 -6.59 -23.10
C LEU A 14 30.78 -6.68 -23.00
N LEU A 15 30.29 -7.14 -21.86
CA LEU A 15 28.92 -6.89 -21.44
C LEU A 15 28.84 -5.40 -21.10
N SER A 16 28.30 -4.60 -22.01
CA SER A 16 27.80 -3.28 -21.68
C SER A 16 26.52 -3.46 -20.87
N THR A 17 26.67 -3.66 -19.56
CA THR A 17 25.57 -3.44 -18.63
C THR A 17 25.27 -1.94 -18.69
N GLY A 18 24.08 -1.58 -19.18
CA GLY A 18 23.55 -0.23 -19.05
C GLY A 18 23.33 0.04 -17.57
N ALA A 19 24.34 0.63 -16.92
CA ALA A 19 24.19 1.19 -15.60
C ALA A 19 23.14 2.30 -15.70
N ALA A 20 22.09 2.21 -14.89
CA ALA A 20 21.39 3.40 -14.45
C ALA A 20 22.47 4.35 -13.93
N TRP A 21 22.57 5.55 -14.50
CA TRP A 21 23.47 6.57 -13.98
C TRP A 21 22.88 7.01 -12.64
N ALA A 22 23.26 6.33 -11.55
CA ALA A 22 23.11 6.88 -10.23
C ALA A 22 23.93 8.17 -10.22
N GLN A 23 23.26 9.31 -10.13
CA GLN A 23 23.93 10.58 -9.88
C GLN A 23 24.80 10.43 -8.64
N SER A 24 26.04 10.91 -8.71
CA SER A 24 26.86 11.00 -7.50
C SER A 24 26.23 12.03 -6.59
N ALA A 25 25.68 11.58 -5.46
CA ALA A 25 25.06 12.45 -4.48
C ALA A 25 26.02 13.59 -4.07
N THR A 26 25.51 14.81 -4.02
CA THR A 26 26.26 16.04 -3.74
C THR A 26 26.48 16.21 -2.25
N ASP A 27 27.70 16.49 -1.79
CA ASP A 27 27.94 16.73 -0.37
C ASP A 27 27.22 18.00 0.12
N ALA A 28 26.44 17.87 1.20
CA ALA A 28 25.71 18.94 1.85
C ALA A 28 25.90 18.89 3.38
N ARG A 29 25.55 19.98 4.06
CA ARG A 29 25.69 20.14 5.51
C ARG A 29 24.48 20.81 6.11
N LEU A 30 24.26 20.56 7.40
CA LEU A 30 23.31 21.33 8.19
C LEU A 30 23.73 22.82 8.18
N GLY A 31 22.75 23.69 7.92
CA GLY A 31 22.91 25.12 7.69
C GLY A 31 22.93 25.51 6.21
N ASP A 32 23.03 24.55 5.29
CA ASP A 32 23.03 24.86 3.85
C ASP A 32 21.64 25.26 3.35
N ASP A 33 21.65 26.21 2.41
CA ASP A 33 20.50 26.64 1.62
C ASP A 33 20.91 26.50 0.15
N ILE A 34 20.36 25.48 -0.50
CA ILE A 34 20.78 24.98 -1.80
C ILE A 34 19.74 25.39 -2.82
N ARG A 35 20.20 25.95 -3.94
CA ARG A 35 19.36 26.15 -5.13
C ARG A 35 19.70 25.05 -6.11
N GLY A 36 18.74 24.18 -6.38
CA GLY A 36 18.85 23.10 -7.34
C GLY A 36 17.87 23.29 -8.49
N ARG A 37 17.99 22.40 -9.48
CA ARG A 37 17.06 22.32 -10.58
C ARG A 37 16.98 20.86 -11.01
N LEU A 38 15.78 20.29 -11.02
CA LEU A 38 15.57 18.98 -11.64
C LEU A 38 15.59 19.16 -13.16
N GLU A 39 16.50 18.46 -13.83
CA GLU A 39 16.74 18.51 -15.26
C GLU A 39 16.48 17.16 -15.94
N ASP A 40 16.36 17.19 -17.27
CA ASP A 40 16.06 15.98 -18.06
C ASP A 40 17.11 14.86 -17.90
N GLY A 41 18.34 15.22 -17.52
CA GLY A 41 19.47 14.32 -17.34
C GLY A 41 19.66 13.77 -15.92
N ASP A 42 18.83 14.21 -14.96
CA ASP A 42 18.97 13.78 -13.56
C ASP A 42 18.53 12.34 -13.36
N ALA A 43 18.99 11.76 -12.24
CA ALA A 43 18.65 10.40 -11.88
C ALA A 43 17.13 10.24 -11.65
N ARG A 44 16.63 9.04 -11.94
CA ARG A 44 15.20 8.74 -11.82
C ARG A 44 14.88 7.28 -11.57
N THR A 45 13.66 7.02 -11.14
CA THR A 45 13.06 5.68 -11.08
C THR A 45 12.38 5.32 -12.42
N ARG A 46 12.16 4.01 -12.63
CA ARG A 46 11.42 3.46 -13.80
C ARG A 46 9.99 3.11 -13.37
N GLY A 47 9.07 3.03 -14.33
CA GLY A 47 7.67 2.70 -14.10
C GLY A 47 6.76 3.90 -14.30
N SER A 48 5.45 3.64 -14.38
CA SER A 48 4.39 4.66 -14.45
C SER A 48 4.45 5.69 -13.32
N ASP A 49 4.95 5.28 -12.15
CA ASP A 49 5.14 6.12 -10.96
C ASP A 49 6.57 6.68 -10.83
N GLY A 50 7.31 6.71 -11.94
CA GLY A 50 8.69 7.20 -12.01
C GLY A 50 8.81 8.68 -11.63
N TYR A 51 9.92 9.05 -10.99
CA TYR A 51 10.22 10.42 -10.57
C TYR A 51 11.68 10.79 -10.76
N ARG A 52 11.95 12.09 -10.97
CA ARG A 52 13.30 12.66 -11.03
C ARG A 52 13.79 13.05 -9.65
N TYR A 53 15.09 12.97 -9.42
CA TYR A 53 15.66 13.34 -8.15
C TYR A 53 17.11 13.81 -8.18
N ASP A 54 17.43 14.66 -7.21
CA ASP A 54 18.77 15.04 -6.80
C ASP A 54 19.08 14.46 -5.41
N ASP A 55 20.24 13.83 -5.26
CA ASP A 55 20.67 13.27 -3.97
C ASP A 55 21.72 14.15 -3.28
N TYR A 56 21.53 14.40 -1.98
CA TYR A 56 22.44 15.19 -1.14
C TYR A 56 22.97 14.37 0.04
N ARG A 57 24.30 14.27 0.19
CA ARG A 57 24.97 13.53 1.26
C ARG A 57 25.14 14.40 2.48
N VAL A 58 24.55 14.01 3.60
CA VAL A 58 24.67 14.73 4.88
C VAL A 58 25.25 13.78 5.94
N ASN A 59 26.29 14.21 6.64
CA ASN A 59 26.88 13.44 7.75
C ASN A 59 26.25 13.86 9.08
N LEU A 60 25.56 12.92 9.73
CA LEU A 60 24.83 13.14 10.97
C LEU A 60 25.40 12.29 12.10
N ARG A 61 25.38 12.83 13.31
CA ARG A 61 25.68 12.08 14.54
C ARG A 61 24.43 11.34 15.01
N ALA A 62 24.60 10.24 15.75
CA ALA A 62 23.47 9.59 16.41
C ALA A 62 22.69 10.59 17.29
N GLY A 63 21.37 10.64 17.10
CA GLY A 63 20.43 11.56 17.73
C GLY A 63 20.44 12.99 17.17
N GLN A 64 21.23 13.28 16.13
CA GLN A 64 21.22 14.60 15.49
C GLN A 64 19.97 14.75 14.63
N ARG A 65 19.35 15.94 14.69
CA ARG A 65 18.04 16.21 14.08
C ARG A 65 18.17 17.14 12.88
N LEU A 66 17.75 16.67 11.73
CA LEU A 66 17.64 17.40 10.47
C LEU A 66 16.19 17.87 10.27
N GLU A 67 16.03 19.08 9.77
CA GLU A 67 14.83 19.54 9.06
C GLU A 67 15.26 19.91 7.64
N ALA A 68 14.77 19.19 6.65
CA ALA A 68 14.92 19.51 5.25
C ALA A 68 13.62 20.14 4.77
N GLU A 69 13.69 21.36 4.24
CA GLU A 69 12.55 22.04 3.64
C GLU A 69 12.86 22.28 2.16
N MET A 70 11.99 21.79 1.28
CA MET A 70 12.11 21.95 -0.16
C MET A 70 10.94 22.78 -0.65
N THR A 71 11.23 23.80 -1.46
CA THR A 71 10.21 24.63 -2.08
C THR A 71 10.41 24.71 -3.59
N SER A 72 9.32 24.68 -4.34
CA SER A 72 9.30 24.80 -5.80
C SER A 72 8.01 25.46 -6.26
N ASP A 73 8.13 26.41 -7.20
CA ASP A 73 6.97 26.97 -7.91
C ASP A 73 6.62 26.14 -9.17
N ASP A 74 7.50 25.21 -9.56
CA ASP A 74 7.45 24.49 -10.83
C ASP A 74 6.82 23.10 -10.71
N PHE A 75 6.84 22.50 -9.52
CA PHE A 75 6.36 21.13 -9.28
C PHE A 75 6.05 20.88 -7.81
N ASP A 76 5.28 19.82 -7.55
CA ASP A 76 4.98 19.31 -6.22
C ASP A 76 6.21 18.60 -5.63
N THR A 77 6.74 19.10 -4.51
CA THR A 77 8.02 18.63 -3.98
C THR A 77 7.87 17.40 -3.11
N TYR A 78 8.87 16.54 -3.08
CA TYR A 78 8.90 15.38 -2.20
C TYR A 78 10.33 15.16 -1.72
N LEU A 79 10.46 14.92 -0.41
CA LEU A 79 11.73 14.67 0.26
C LEU A 79 11.78 13.27 0.81
N GLU A 80 12.96 12.64 0.73
CA GLU A 80 13.24 11.36 1.38
C GLU A 80 14.59 11.38 2.08
N VAL A 81 14.74 10.58 3.13
CA VAL A 81 16.03 10.32 3.76
C VAL A 81 16.37 8.84 3.69
N TYR A 82 17.58 8.51 3.26
CA TYR A 82 18.10 7.14 3.24
C TYR A 82 19.38 7.02 4.06
N ALA A 83 19.66 5.84 4.61
CA ALA A 83 21.02 5.52 5.04
C ALA A 83 21.90 5.29 3.80
N GLU A 84 23.14 5.79 3.81
CA GLU A 84 24.08 5.52 2.73
C GLU A 84 24.31 4.00 2.57
N GLY A 85 24.12 3.50 1.35
CA GLY A 85 24.27 2.07 1.01
C GLY A 85 22.98 1.25 1.10
N SER A 86 21.88 1.83 1.58
CA SER A 86 20.55 1.21 1.63
C SER A 86 19.48 2.17 1.08
N LEU A 87 19.42 2.28 -0.25
CA LEU A 87 18.49 3.17 -0.96
C LEU A 87 17.14 2.51 -1.29
N ARG A 88 16.86 1.31 -0.75
CA ARG A 88 15.62 0.57 -1.05
C ARG A 88 14.45 0.98 -0.16
N GLN A 89 14.75 1.50 1.02
CA GLN A 89 13.76 1.89 2.01
C GLN A 89 14.15 3.26 2.55
N SER A 90 13.29 4.24 2.34
CA SER A 90 13.43 5.54 2.98
C SER A 90 13.23 5.38 4.49
N LEU A 91 14.03 6.09 5.26
CA LEU A 91 13.94 6.18 6.72
C LEU A 91 12.94 7.25 7.16
N ALA A 92 12.65 8.21 6.28
CA ALA A 92 11.64 9.24 6.42
C ALA A 92 11.30 9.80 5.03
N SER A 93 10.08 10.30 4.87
CA SER A 93 9.64 11.04 3.69
C SER A 93 8.61 12.11 4.06
N ASP A 94 8.45 13.12 3.21
CA ASP A 94 7.44 14.19 3.35
C ASP A 94 7.27 14.94 2.01
N ASP A 95 6.07 15.43 1.72
CA ASP A 95 5.71 16.10 0.46
C ASP A 95 5.04 17.47 0.61
N ASP A 96 4.16 17.68 1.59
CA ASP A 96 3.33 18.90 1.65
C ASP A 96 3.35 19.64 3.01
N SER A 97 4.16 19.19 3.97
CA SER A 97 4.16 19.75 5.34
C SER A 97 4.75 21.17 5.47
N ALA A 98 5.30 21.75 4.40
CA ALA A 98 5.74 23.15 4.37
C ALA A 98 4.66 24.13 3.89
N GLY A 99 3.50 23.64 3.45
CA GLY A 99 2.39 24.42 2.90
C GLY A 99 2.42 24.54 1.37
N ASP A 100 1.24 24.74 0.78
CA ASP A 100 1.01 24.58 -0.67
C ASP A 100 1.40 23.17 -1.14
N LEU A 101 2.38 23.03 -2.02
CA LEU A 101 2.91 21.74 -2.54
C LEU A 101 4.40 21.58 -2.16
N ASN A 102 4.78 22.07 -0.98
CA ASN A 102 6.16 22.15 -0.52
C ASN A 102 6.42 21.20 0.66
N ALA A 103 7.54 20.49 0.63
CA ALA A 103 7.90 19.45 1.58
C ALA A 103 8.71 20.00 2.76
N ARG A 104 8.40 19.53 3.96
CA ARG A 104 9.20 19.76 5.18
C ARG A 104 9.42 18.44 5.92
N LEU A 105 10.51 17.77 5.57
CA LEU A 105 10.92 16.53 6.19
C LEU A 105 11.70 16.76 7.48
N ARG A 106 11.31 16.07 8.56
CA ARG A 106 12.02 16.04 9.84
C ARG A 106 12.61 14.65 10.09
N PHE A 107 13.89 14.59 10.44
CA PHE A 107 14.61 13.32 10.61
C PHE A 107 15.55 13.35 11.81
N THR A 108 15.49 12.32 12.66
CA THR A 108 16.46 12.09 13.75
C THR A 108 17.34 10.91 13.40
N ALA A 109 18.66 11.12 13.25
CA ALA A 109 19.58 10.06 12.85
C ALA A 109 19.68 8.97 13.94
N PRO A 110 19.30 7.70 13.68
CA PRO A 110 19.37 6.64 14.69
C PRO A 110 20.81 6.31 15.08
N GLU A 111 21.75 6.44 14.14
CA GLU A 111 23.16 6.15 14.33
C GLU A 111 24.03 7.28 13.74
N ALA A 112 25.32 7.29 14.07
CA ALA A 112 26.24 8.21 13.42
C ALA A 112 26.60 7.67 12.04
N GLY A 113 26.42 8.46 10.98
CA GLY A 113 26.63 7.99 9.62
C GLY A 113 26.36 9.04 8.56
N VAL A 114 26.51 8.61 7.30
CA VAL A 114 26.15 9.41 6.13
C VAL A 114 24.73 9.02 5.72
N TYR A 115 23.91 10.03 5.51
CA TYR A 115 22.53 9.92 5.04
C TYR A 115 22.40 10.62 3.70
N ILE A 116 21.48 10.15 2.87
CA ILE A 116 21.11 10.77 1.59
C ILE A 116 19.78 11.48 1.79
N VAL A 117 19.75 12.79 1.60
CA VAL A 117 18.51 13.58 1.45
C VAL A 117 18.21 13.66 -0.04
N ARG A 118 17.13 13.03 -0.47
CA ARG A 118 16.68 13.03 -1.86
C ARG A 118 15.64 14.11 -2.06
N ALA A 119 15.91 15.04 -2.97
CA ALA A 119 14.97 16.05 -3.43
C ALA A 119 14.35 15.59 -4.76
N ARG A 120 13.04 15.40 -4.81
CA ARG A 120 12.32 14.85 -5.97
C ARG A 120 10.97 15.51 -6.19
N THR A 121 10.33 15.19 -7.30
CA THR A 121 8.91 15.47 -7.53
C THR A 121 8.03 14.46 -6.75
N PHE A 122 6.84 14.87 -6.31
CA PHE A 122 5.85 13.97 -5.68
C PHE A 122 5.53 12.79 -6.59
N SER A 123 5.29 13.06 -7.86
CA SER A 123 5.19 12.06 -8.92
C SER A 123 5.69 12.65 -10.22
N GLY A 124 5.87 11.81 -11.23
CA GLY A 124 6.13 12.29 -12.57
C GLY A 124 7.54 12.83 -12.81
N MET A 125 7.74 13.29 -14.03
CA MET A 125 9.05 13.54 -14.63
C MET A 125 9.30 15.03 -14.84
N GLU A 126 8.57 15.90 -14.14
CA GLU A 126 8.69 17.34 -14.24
C GLU A 126 10.13 17.81 -13.96
N THR A 127 10.49 18.90 -14.63
CA THR A 127 11.75 19.60 -14.45
C THR A 127 11.45 20.99 -13.92
N GLY A 128 12.26 21.50 -13.01
CA GLY A 128 12.00 22.82 -12.43
C GLY A 128 13.06 23.22 -11.42
N ASP A 129 13.10 24.51 -11.11
CA ASP A 129 13.99 25.05 -10.08
C ASP A 129 13.41 24.77 -8.69
N TYR A 130 14.27 24.48 -7.72
CA TYR A 130 13.85 24.32 -6.32
C TYR A 130 14.88 24.92 -5.35
N GLN A 131 14.42 25.19 -4.13
CA GLN A 131 15.27 25.59 -3.02
C GLN A 131 15.16 24.56 -1.89
N LEU A 132 16.30 24.00 -1.48
CA LEU A 132 16.43 23.02 -0.39
C LEU A 132 17.21 23.62 0.79
N SER A 133 16.55 23.79 1.92
CA SER A 133 17.14 24.25 3.17
C SER A 133 17.34 23.08 4.13
N LEU A 134 18.57 22.87 4.60
CA LEU A 134 18.90 21.84 5.59
C LEU A 134 19.21 22.51 6.93
N LYS A 135 18.36 22.34 7.94
CA LYS A 135 18.52 22.96 9.27
C LYS A 135 18.75 21.91 10.35
N GLU A 136 19.62 22.23 11.30
CA GLU A 136 19.71 21.46 12.55
C GLU A 136 18.55 21.86 13.47
N ARG A 137 17.72 20.90 13.86
CA ARG A 137 16.72 21.11 14.90
C ARG A 137 17.37 20.92 16.27
N ALA A 138 17.01 21.80 17.20
CA ALA A 138 17.40 21.62 18.59
C ALA A 138 16.88 20.26 19.10
N ALA A 139 17.68 19.55 19.90
CA ALA A 139 17.21 18.35 20.58
C ALA A 139 15.92 18.67 21.36
N PRO A 140 14.88 17.80 21.28
CA PRO A 140 13.63 18.07 21.95
C PRO A 140 13.92 18.09 23.44
N ARG A 141 13.69 19.24 24.07
CA ARG A 141 13.76 19.31 25.52
C ARG A 141 12.48 18.71 26.01
N MET A 142 12.56 17.48 26.54
CA MET A 142 11.44 16.92 27.27
C MET A 142 11.00 17.96 28.32
N PRO A 143 9.76 18.46 28.25
CA PRO A 143 9.29 19.42 29.22
C PRO A 143 9.30 18.72 30.58
N ARG A 144 9.51 19.47 31.66
CA ARG A 144 9.24 18.92 32.99
C ARG A 144 7.74 18.67 33.06
N PRO A 145 7.29 17.41 33.17
CA PRO A 145 5.86 17.15 33.14
C PRO A 145 5.17 17.82 34.32
N GLY A 146 3.99 18.40 34.08
CA GLY A 146 3.04 18.71 35.14
C GLY A 146 2.71 17.45 35.94
N ARG A 147 2.19 17.56 37.16
CA ARG A 147 1.69 16.39 37.89
C ARG A 147 0.18 16.45 37.96
N ILE A 148 -0.47 15.38 37.56
CA ILE A 148 -1.91 15.21 37.67
C ILE A 148 -2.19 13.94 38.49
N ALA A 149 -3.25 13.98 39.29
CA ALA A 149 -3.69 12.85 40.11
C ALA A 149 -5.08 12.42 39.67
N ILE A 150 -5.42 11.16 39.91
CA ILE A 150 -6.75 10.63 39.62
C ILE A 150 -7.82 11.43 40.39
N GLY A 151 -8.89 11.80 39.69
CA GLY A 151 -9.96 12.69 40.14
C GLY A 151 -9.62 14.19 40.08
N ARG A 152 -8.68 14.60 39.22
CA ARG A 152 -8.27 16.00 39.04
C ARG A 152 -8.32 16.41 37.58
N ASP A 153 -8.46 17.71 37.40
CA ASP A 153 -8.40 18.37 36.10
C ASP A 153 -7.24 19.36 36.12
N GLU A 154 -6.61 19.53 34.96
CA GLU A 154 -5.61 20.54 34.68
C GLU A 154 -6.04 21.34 33.44
N THR A 155 -5.61 22.59 33.36
CA THR A 155 -5.80 23.44 32.18
C THR A 155 -4.44 23.81 31.62
N GLY A 156 -4.29 23.80 30.31
CA GLY A 156 -3.06 24.17 29.63
C GLY A 156 -3.32 24.86 28.30
N SER A 157 -2.25 25.20 27.59
CA SER A 157 -2.32 25.89 26.30
C SER A 157 -1.17 25.41 25.41
N LEU A 158 -1.49 24.95 24.20
CA LEU A 158 -0.48 24.68 23.18
C LEU A 158 -0.14 25.98 22.45
N GLY A 159 1.15 26.25 22.30
CA GLY A 159 1.60 27.43 21.57
C GLY A 159 3.03 27.31 21.06
N SER A 160 3.52 28.38 20.44
CA SER A 160 4.87 28.48 19.87
C SER A 160 6.01 28.02 20.78
N SER A 161 5.84 28.10 22.10
CA SER A 161 6.82 27.70 23.12
C SER A 161 6.63 26.30 23.73
N SER A 162 5.56 25.58 23.37
CA SER A 162 5.32 24.20 23.84
C SER A 162 6.45 23.27 23.36
N ALA A 163 6.62 22.16 24.06
CA ALA A 163 7.61 21.17 23.64
C ALA A 163 7.19 20.54 22.30
N GLU A 164 8.16 20.08 21.54
CA GLU A 164 7.96 19.40 20.27
C GLU A 164 8.50 17.97 20.39
N ASP A 165 7.76 16.99 19.85
CA ASP A 165 8.28 15.63 19.71
C ASP A 165 9.20 15.50 18.49
N ASP A 166 9.54 14.27 18.11
CA ASP A 166 10.48 14.02 17.01
C ASP A 166 9.91 14.47 15.66
N ASP A 167 8.62 14.22 15.43
CA ASP A 167 7.82 14.70 14.29
C ASP A 167 7.57 16.22 14.37
N GLY A 168 7.81 16.78 15.56
CA GLY A 168 7.62 18.19 15.89
C GLY A 168 6.17 18.60 16.04
N LYS A 169 5.35 17.66 16.50
CA LYS A 169 4.02 17.94 17.05
C LYS A 169 4.21 18.64 18.40
N ARG A 170 3.50 19.75 18.59
CA ARG A 170 3.49 20.51 19.84
C ARG A 170 2.74 19.72 20.91
N TYR A 171 3.36 19.55 22.07
CA TYR A 171 2.71 18.88 23.18
C TYR A 171 3.07 19.48 24.53
N ASP A 172 2.14 19.33 25.47
CA ASP A 172 2.38 19.45 26.90
C ASP A 172 2.37 18.07 27.54
N ALA A 173 3.13 17.88 28.63
CA ALA A 173 3.23 16.60 29.30
C ALA A 173 2.76 16.65 30.75
N TYR A 174 2.03 15.62 31.17
CA TYR A 174 1.56 15.43 32.54
C TYR A 174 1.92 14.03 33.03
N ALA A 175 2.47 13.95 34.24
CA ALA A 175 2.83 12.70 34.90
C ALA A 175 1.78 12.30 35.94
N PHE A 176 1.37 11.04 35.90
CA PHE A 176 0.54 10.40 36.93
C PHE A 176 1.14 9.06 37.35
N ARG A 177 0.69 8.52 38.49
CA ARG A 177 1.09 7.19 38.96
C ARG A 177 -0.10 6.27 38.99
N ALA A 178 0.12 5.02 38.58
CA ALA A 178 -0.88 3.97 38.60
C ALA A 178 -0.24 2.64 39.04
N SER A 179 -1.03 1.80 39.67
CA SER A 179 -0.72 0.41 40.03
C SER A 179 -0.88 -0.50 38.82
N ALA A 180 -0.31 -1.71 38.86
CA ALA A 180 -0.55 -2.70 37.81
C ALA A 180 -2.04 -3.07 37.76
N GLY A 181 -2.66 -3.01 36.58
CA GLY A 181 -4.09 -3.22 36.35
C GLY A 181 -4.99 -2.05 36.74
N GLU A 182 -4.44 -0.93 37.24
CA GLU A 182 -5.25 0.25 37.57
C GLU A 182 -5.69 0.95 36.27
N ARG A 183 -6.99 1.19 36.15
CA ARG A 183 -7.62 1.81 34.98
C ARG A 183 -7.86 3.28 35.22
N VAL A 184 -7.54 4.11 34.24
CA VAL A 184 -7.83 5.54 34.26
C VAL A 184 -8.60 5.94 33.00
N LYS A 185 -9.48 6.92 33.13
CA LYS A 185 -10.13 7.59 32.01
C LYS A 185 -9.53 8.98 31.87
N ILE A 186 -9.08 9.31 30.68
CA ILE A 186 -8.40 10.57 30.39
C ILE A 186 -9.22 11.29 29.32
N ASP A 187 -9.65 12.51 29.60
CA ASP A 187 -10.35 13.37 28.64
C ASP A 187 -9.49 14.59 28.34
N LEU A 188 -9.35 14.93 27.06
CA LEU A 188 -8.73 16.16 26.60
C LEU A 188 -9.78 16.94 25.82
N GLU A 189 -10.15 18.09 26.35
CA GLU A 189 -11.19 18.94 25.79
C GLU A 189 -10.56 20.24 25.27
N SER A 190 -10.83 20.59 24.02
CA SER A 190 -10.42 21.86 23.41
C SER A 190 -11.49 22.38 22.46
N ASP A 191 -11.83 23.66 22.60
CA ASP A 191 -12.67 24.38 21.63
C ASP A 191 -11.83 24.98 20.49
N ASP A 192 -10.50 25.04 20.65
CA ASP A 192 -9.58 25.72 19.73
C ASP A 192 -8.96 24.77 18.70
N PHE A 193 -8.91 23.46 18.99
CA PHE A 193 -8.29 22.47 18.11
C PHE A 193 -8.89 21.07 18.27
N ASP A 194 -8.73 20.25 17.24
CA ASP A 194 -8.95 18.80 17.28
C ASP A 194 -7.90 18.15 18.18
N SER A 195 -8.34 17.61 19.31
CA SER A 195 -7.47 17.22 20.41
C SER A 195 -6.92 15.81 20.21
N PHE A 196 -5.70 15.56 20.66
CA PHE A 196 -5.09 14.24 20.54
C PHE A 196 -4.30 13.88 21.79
N LEU A 197 -4.64 12.73 22.37
CA LEU A 197 -4.10 12.21 23.62
C LEU A 197 -3.18 11.03 23.35
N ARG A 198 -2.01 11.05 23.99
CA ARG A 198 -1.10 9.89 24.03
C ARG A 198 -0.71 9.57 25.46
N VAL A 199 -0.71 8.29 25.81
CA VAL A 199 -0.21 7.80 27.10
C VAL A 199 0.99 6.89 26.86
N GLY A 200 2.01 7.04 27.69
CA GLY A 200 3.22 6.24 27.57
C GLY A 200 4.16 6.34 28.77
N ARG A 201 5.39 5.91 28.57
CA ARG A 201 6.46 5.96 29.58
C ARG A 201 7.77 6.41 28.97
N ILE A 202 8.68 6.92 29.80
CA ILE A 202 10.05 7.17 29.37
C ILE A 202 10.87 5.89 29.54
N VAL A 203 11.38 5.34 28.43
CA VAL A 203 12.29 4.20 28.39
C VAL A 203 13.55 4.65 27.67
N ASN A 204 14.71 4.50 28.31
CA ASN A 204 16.02 4.93 27.76
C ASN A 204 16.04 6.41 27.27
N GLY A 205 15.24 7.28 27.88
CA GLY A 205 15.17 8.70 27.53
C GLY A 205 14.20 9.03 26.39
N ALA A 206 13.57 8.03 25.77
CA ALA A 206 12.54 8.19 24.74
C ALA A 206 11.14 7.94 25.32
N PHE A 207 10.14 8.65 24.79
CA PHE A 207 8.74 8.36 25.10
C PHE A 207 8.29 7.15 24.28
N VAL A 208 7.98 6.06 24.98
CA VAL A 208 7.36 4.88 24.41
C VAL A 208 5.87 5.03 24.62
N GLN A 209 5.16 5.29 23.53
CA GLN A 209 3.70 5.33 23.48
C GLN A 209 3.13 3.95 23.79
N MET A 210 2.01 3.93 24.49
CA MET A 210 1.30 2.72 24.91
C MET A 210 -0.17 2.76 24.53
N ALA A 211 -0.75 3.95 24.39
CA ALA A 211 -2.13 4.14 23.94
C ALA A 211 -2.29 5.58 23.42
N GLU A 212 -3.22 5.78 22.49
CA GLU A 212 -3.58 7.10 21.97
C GLU A 212 -5.05 7.17 21.53
N ASN A 213 -5.61 8.37 21.45
CA ASN A 213 -6.96 8.64 20.93
C ASN A 213 -7.12 10.14 20.61
N ASP A 214 -7.87 10.49 19.57
CA ASP A 214 -8.19 11.85 19.10
C ASP A 214 -9.69 12.21 19.21
N ASP A 215 -10.59 11.27 18.97
CA ASP A 215 -12.02 11.55 18.80
C ASP A 215 -12.96 10.69 19.66
N GLY A 216 -12.44 10.05 20.70
CA GLY A 216 -13.22 9.19 21.62
C GLY A 216 -14.16 9.96 22.57
N GLY A 217 -14.08 11.28 22.58
CA GLY A 217 -14.89 12.19 23.39
C GLY A 217 -16.09 12.76 22.63
N SER A 218 -16.64 13.88 23.11
CA SER A 218 -17.70 14.59 22.37
C SER A 218 -17.10 15.57 21.37
N SER A 219 -17.60 15.63 20.14
CA SER A 219 -17.03 16.44 19.05
C SER A 219 -15.63 15.94 18.68
N LEU A 220 -14.62 16.81 18.59
CA LEU A 220 -13.24 16.48 18.23
C LEU A 220 -12.35 16.36 19.48
N ASN A 221 -12.96 15.94 20.59
CA ASN A 221 -12.28 15.81 21.86
C ASN A 221 -11.83 14.36 22.05
N ALA A 222 -10.66 14.18 22.63
CA ALA A 222 -10.05 12.88 22.82
C ALA A 222 -10.47 12.30 24.16
N ARG A 223 -10.71 10.99 24.17
CA ARG A 223 -10.96 10.21 25.39
C ARG A 223 -10.23 8.89 25.31
N LEU A 224 -9.46 8.60 26.35
CA LEU A 224 -8.72 7.35 26.45
C LEU A 224 -9.06 6.61 27.74
N VAL A 225 -9.35 5.31 27.64
CA VAL A 225 -9.39 4.41 28.79
C VAL A 225 -8.10 3.61 28.80
N PHE A 226 -7.26 3.83 29.81
CA PHE A 226 -5.93 3.23 29.89
C PHE A 226 -5.81 2.27 31.08
N THR A 227 -5.51 1.00 30.81
CA THR A 227 -5.12 0.02 31.83
C THR A 227 -3.61 0.02 32.01
N ALA A 228 -3.12 0.38 33.19
CA ALA A 228 -1.69 0.39 33.48
C ALA A 228 -1.11 -1.05 33.53
N PRO A 229 -0.25 -1.50 32.59
CA PRO A 229 0.22 -2.90 32.59
C PRO A 229 1.13 -3.22 33.78
N GLN A 230 1.75 -2.21 34.39
CA GLN A 230 2.60 -2.39 35.56
C GLN A 230 2.51 -1.16 36.48
N ALA A 231 2.87 -1.33 37.75
CA ALA A 231 2.94 -0.21 38.68
C ALA A 231 4.04 0.77 38.23
N GLY A 232 3.80 2.08 38.35
CA GLY A 232 4.81 3.08 38.02
C GLY A 232 4.25 4.47 37.68
N GLU A 233 5.15 5.32 37.20
CA GLU A 233 4.82 6.64 36.65
C GLU A 233 4.60 6.52 35.14
N TYR A 234 3.55 7.18 34.65
CA TYR A 234 3.17 7.28 33.25
C TYR A 234 3.12 8.75 32.84
N LEU A 235 3.24 9.00 31.54
CA LEU A 235 3.12 10.32 30.94
C LEU A 235 1.91 10.37 30.01
N ILE A 236 1.14 11.43 30.15
CA ILE A 236 0.14 11.90 29.20
C ILE A 236 0.80 12.99 28.36
N ARG A 237 0.72 12.90 27.04
CA ARG A 237 1.00 14.01 26.12
C ARG A 237 -0.34 14.52 25.58
N ALA A 238 -0.61 15.80 25.84
CA ALA A 238 -1.71 16.54 25.24
C ALA A 238 -1.17 17.29 24.02
N THR A 239 -1.72 17.02 22.84
CA THR A 239 -1.34 17.61 21.54
C THR A 239 -2.60 17.89 20.73
N SER A 240 -2.48 18.58 19.60
CA SER A 240 -3.52 18.58 18.56
C SER A 240 -3.29 17.43 17.58
N TYR A 241 -4.35 16.97 16.90
CA TYR A 241 -4.31 15.92 15.89
C TYR A 241 -3.32 16.26 14.76
N ASN A 242 -3.47 17.47 14.18
CA ASN A 242 -2.60 18.02 13.16
C ASN A 242 -1.20 18.45 13.67
N GLY A 243 -0.92 18.32 14.97
CA GLY A 243 0.36 18.60 15.61
C GLY A 243 0.83 20.06 15.66
N SER A 244 0.16 20.98 14.96
CA SER A 244 0.60 22.38 14.82
C SER A 244 -0.38 23.41 15.37
N ALA A 245 -1.64 23.02 15.63
CA ALA A 245 -2.64 23.90 16.18
C ALA A 245 -2.26 24.41 17.58
N GLU A 246 -2.62 25.66 17.84
CA GLU A 246 -2.40 26.36 19.10
C GLU A 246 -3.76 26.67 19.75
N GLY A 247 -3.82 26.73 21.08
CA GLY A 247 -5.06 26.98 21.79
C GLY A 247 -5.06 26.45 23.22
N ASP A 248 -6.10 26.80 23.97
CA ASP A 248 -6.32 26.36 25.33
C ASP A 248 -7.00 24.98 25.38
N TYR A 249 -6.73 24.19 26.42
CA TYR A 249 -7.38 22.91 26.64
C TYR A 249 -7.59 22.61 28.13
N ARG A 250 -8.46 21.65 28.41
CA ARG A 250 -8.66 21.04 29.72
C ARG A 250 -8.35 19.55 29.65
N LEU A 251 -7.50 19.08 30.55
CA LEU A 251 -7.16 17.67 30.74
C LEU A 251 -7.81 17.15 32.02
N SER A 252 -8.62 16.12 31.94
CA SER A 252 -9.18 15.41 33.10
C SER A 252 -8.54 14.03 33.23
N LEU A 253 -8.21 13.63 34.46
CA LEU A 253 -7.80 12.27 34.79
C LEU A 253 -8.74 11.72 35.86
N GLU A 254 -9.55 10.73 35.49
CA GLU A 254 -10.55 10.08 36.35
C GLU A 254 -10.23 8.60 36.56
N GLN A 255 -10.89 8.02 37.57
CA GLN A 255 -10.89 6.57 37.73
C GLN A 255 -11.57 5.95 36.50
N GLY A 256 -10.88 5.04 35.82
CA GLY A 256 -11.42 4.39 34.63
C GLY A 256 -12.61 3.47 34.98
N PRO A 257 -13.53 3.26 34.03
CA PRO A 257 -14.61 2.28 34.19
C PRO A 257 -14.02 0.88 34.44
N PRO A 258 -14.76 -0.02 35.11
CA PRO A 258 -14.31 -1.39 35.31
C PRO A 258 -14.11 -2.09 33.95
N ALA A 259 -13.07 -2.93 33.88
CA ALA A 259 -12.83 -3.78 32.72
C ALA A 259 -13.95 -4.82 32.57
N PRO A 260 -14.27 -5.25 31.33
CA PRO A 260 -15.10 -6.42 31.13
C PRO A 260 -14.42 -7.65 31.76
N THR A 261 -15.23 -8.47 32.45
CA THR A 261 -14.74 -9.71 33.02
C THR A 261 -14.83 -10.80 31.96
N ALA A 262 -13.69 -11.43 31.65
CA ALA A 262 -13.63 -12.49 30.66
C ALA A 262 -14.50 -13.70 31.05
N THR A 263 -15.53 -13.97 30.25
CA THR A 263 -16.41 -15.13 30.41
C THR A 263 -15.85 -16.32 29.64
N SER A 264 -15.72 -17.48 30.28
CA SER A 264 -15.24 -18.69 29.61
C SER A 264 -16.24 -19.20 28.57
N VAL A 265 -15.74 -19.49 27.38
CA VAL A 265 -16.48 -20.09 26.26
C VAL A 265 -15.71 -21.29 25.69
N THR A 266 -16.43 -22.17 25.01
CA THR A 266 -15.88 -23.40 24.43
C THR A 266 -15.89 -23.30 22.91
N VAL A 267 -14.79 -23.71 22.27
CA VAL A 267 -14.76 -23.88 20.80
C VAL A 267 -15.81 -24.92 20.39
N GLY A 268 -16.62 -24.59 19.38
CA GLY A 268 -17.72 -25.39 18.86
C GLY A 268 -19.09 -25.08 19.48
N GLU A 269 -19.16 -24.21 20.50
CA GLU A 269 -20.42 -23.79 21.13
C GLU A 269 -20.80 -22.37 20.73
N GLU A 270 -22.10 -22.14 20.47
CA GLU A 270 -22.65 -20.80 20.28
C GLU A 270 -22.95 -20.16 21.64
N THR A 271 -22.41 -18.96 21.85
CA THR A 271 -22.63 -18.14 23.04
C THR A 271 -23.54 -16.97 22.69
N ARG A 272 -24.45 -16.59 23.60
CA ARG A 272 -25.29 -15.40 23.44
C ARG A 272 -24.83 -14.31 24.40
N GLY A 273 -24.69 -13.10 23.90
CA GLY A 273 -24.35 -11.90 24.67
C GLY A 273 -25.33 -10.76 24.42
N ARG A 274 -25.12 -9.64 25.13
CA ARG A 274 -25.93 -8.44 24.93
C ARG A 274 -25.18 -7.19 25.33
N LEU A 275 -24.90 -6.34 24.36
CA LEU A 275 -24.41 -4.98 24.61
C LEU A 275 -25.57 -4.08 25.02
N ASN A 276 -25.35 -3.31 26.08
CA ASN A 276 -26.29 -2.31 26.58
C ASN A 276 -25.54 -1.25 27.41
N SER A 277 -26.24 -0.22 27.86
CA SER A 277 -25.66 0.87 28.65
C SER A 277 -24.95 0.45 29.95
N ASP A 278 -25.25 -0.73 30.49
CA ASP A 278 -24.61 -1.28 31.70
C ASP A 278 -23.42 -2.22 31.39
N SER A 279 -23.14 -2.50 30.10
CA SER A 279 -21.99 -3.29 29.69
C SER A 279 -20.69 -2.60 30.14
N ALA A 280 -19.70 -3.40 30.53
CA ALA A 280 -18.40 -2.88 30.91
C ALA A 280 -17.71 -2.25 29.68
N THR A 281 -16.81 -1.30 29.93
CA THR A 281 -16.10 -0.60 28.86
C THR A 281 -14.74 -1.24 28.66
N SER A 282 -14.36 -1.57 27.42
CA SER A 282 -13.00 -2.04 27.13
C SER A 282 -11.97 -0.90 27.10
N ASP A 283 -10.73 -1.21 26.75
CA ASP A 283 -9.65 -0.21 26.67
C ASP A 283 -9.79 0.68 25.42
N SER A 284 -10.56 0.24 24.41
CA SER A 284 -10.98 1.09 23.29
C SER A 284 -12.00 2.17 23.70
N GLY A 285 -12.52 2.14 24.93
CA GLY A 285 -13.52 3.08 25.41
C GLY A 285 -14.96 2.72 24.99
N ALA A 286 -15.17 1.60 24.30
CA ALA A 286 -16.48 1.12 23.89
C ALA A 286 -17.09 0.13 24.90
N PRO A 287 -18.43 0.06 25.02
CA PRO A 287 -19.11 -1.03 25.70
C PRO A 287 -18.77 -2.36 25.02
N ALA A 288 -18.29 -3.33 25.80
CA ALA A 288 -17.82 -4.60 25.28
C ALA A 288 -18.07 -5.74 26.27
N ASP A 289 -18.24 -6.93 25.73
CA ASP A 289 -18.18 -8.19 26.47
C ASP A 289 -16.86 -8.90 26.12
N LEU A 290 -16.19 -9.43 27.14
CA LEU A 290 -14.92 -10.14 26.97
C LEU A 290 -15.13 -11.64 27.18
N TYR A 291 -14.61 -12.44 26.27
CA TYR A 291 -14.65 -13.89 26.35
C TYR A 291 -13.25 -14.48 26.42
N ARG A 292 -13.13 -15.68 26.98
CA ARG A 292 -11.88 -16.46 27.00
C ARG A 292 -12.11 -17.88 26.53
N PHE A 293 -11.20 -18.39 25.71
CA PHE A 293 -11.16 -19.80 25.34
C PHE A 293 -9.71 -20.31 25.37
N SER A 294 -9.53 -21.63 25.52
CA SER A 294 -8.19 -22.23 25.47
C SER A 294 -7.94 -22.81 24.08
N GLY A 295 -6.80 -22.45 23.48
CA GLY A 295 -6.36 -22.88 22.16
C GLY A 295 -5.07 -23.69 22.19
N ARG A 296 -4.76 -24.32 21.05
CA ARG A 296 -3.51 -25.07 20.82
C ARG A 296 -2.68 -24.41 19.71
N ALA A 297 -1.36 -24.48 19.82
CA ALA A 297 -0.46 -24.04 18.75
C ALA A 297 -0.79 -24.77 17.43
N GLY A 298 -0.91 -24.00 16.35
CA GLY A 298 -1.30 -24.47 15.01
C GLY A 298 -2.82 -24.72 14.84
N GLN A 299 -3.64 -24.52 15.87
CA GLN A 299 -5.09 -24.61 15.73
C GLN A 299 -5.59 -23.40 14.94
N ARG A 300 -6.31 -23.64 13.83
CA ARG A 300 -6.97 -22.57 13.07
C ARG A 300 -8.41 -22.42 13.56
N VAL A 301 -8.80 -21.20 13.93
CA VAL A 301 -10.14 -20.88 14.42
C VAL A 301 -10.82 -19.86 13.51
N ALA A 302 -12.13 -19.99 13.35
CA ALA A 302 -13.01 -18.95 12.84
C ALA A 302 -13.88 -18.43 13.99
N ILE A 303 -13.93 -17.12 14.19
CA ILE A 303 -14.72 -16.47 15.23
C ILE A 303 -15.74 -15.58 14.53
N THR A 304 -17.02 -15.88 14.70
CA THR A 304 -18.13 -15.13 14.09
C THR A 304 -18.98 -14.49 15.17
N MET A 305 -19.31 -13.21 14.99
CA MET A 305 -20.27 -12.46 15.79
C MET A 305 -21.40 -11.96 14.90
N GLU A 306 -22.64 -12.22 15.29
CA GLU A 306 -23.81 -11.78 14.52
C GLU A 306 -24.75 -10.94 15.40
N ALA A 307 -25.21 -9.81 14.86
CA ALA A 307 -26.20 -8.95 15.49
C ALA A 307 -27.11 -8.27 14.47
N ASP A 308 -28.43 -8.37 14.68
CA ASP A 308 -29.41 -7.66 13.83
C ASP A 308 -29.47 -6.15 14.14
N GLY A 309 -29.00 -5.75 15.33
CA GLY A 309 -29.26 -4.43 15.92
C GLY A 309 -28.14 -3.41 15.77
N PHE A 310 -26.95 -3.85 15.37
CA PHE A 310 -25.77 -3.01 15.29
C PHE A 310 -24.68 -3.66 14.43
N ASP A 311 -23.75 -2.82 13.98
CA ASP A 311 -22.53 -3.20 13.29
C ASP A 311 -21.52 -3.80 14.27
N THR A 312 -21.20 -5.08 14.11
CA THR A 312 -20.40 -5.83 15.08
C THR A 312 -18.91 -5.57 14.89
N TYR A 313 -18.11 -5.80 15.93
CA TYR A 313 -16.66 -5.77 15.83
C TYR A 313 -16.06 -6.79 16.78
N LEU A 314 -15.16 -7.60 16.24
CA LEU A 314 -14.39 -8.62 16.95
C LEU A 314 -12.92 -8.24 16.99
N GLU A 315 -12.32 -8.46 18.15
CA GLU A 315 -10.86 -8.43 18.30
C GLU A 315 -10.41 -9.65 19.08
N LEU A 316 -9.46 -10.38 18.51
CA LEU A 316 -8.79 -11.53 19.13
C LEU A 316 -7.49 -11.07 19.76
N PHE A 317 -7.25 -11.44 21.01
CA PHE A 317 -6.01 -11.18 21.72
C PHE A 317 -5.35 -12.46 22.23
N ASP A 318 -4.04 -12.39 22.43
CA ASP A 318 -3.33 -13.37 23.25
C ASP A 318 -3.65 -13.20 24.76
N ALA A 319 -3.08 -14.07 25.60
CA ALA A 319 -3.25 -14.01 27.05
C ALA A 319 -2.73 -12.71 27.71
N ASN A 320 -1.87 -11.96 27.01
CA ASN A 320 -1.28 -10.70 27.47
C ASN A 320 -2.03 -9.47 26.94
N HIS A 321 -3.20 -9.65 26.29
CA HIS A 321 -3.95 -8.59 25.62
C HIS A 321 -3.20 -7.93 24.44
N ASN A 322 -2.29 -8.65 23.76
CA ASN A 322 -1.78 -8.20 22.47
C ASN A 322 -2.79 -8.57 21.38
N SER A 323 -3.20 -7.61 20.56
CA SER A 323 -4.12 -7.82 19.44
C SER A 323 -3.49 -8.75 18.40
N LEU A 324 -4.25 -9.73 17.94
CA LEU A 324 -3.84 -10.74 16.97
C LEU A 324 -4.61 -10.65 15.66
N ALA A 325 -5.88 -10.26 15.71
CA ALA A 325 -6.74 -10.10 14.56
C ALA A 325 -7.98 -9.26 14.93
N THR A 326 -8.51 -8.53 13.97
CA THR A 326 -9.75 -7.73 14.10
C THR A 326 -10.64 -7.92 12.88
N ASP A 327 -11.95 -7.80 13.04
CA ASP A 327 -12.90 -7.77 11.92
C ASP A 327 -14.25 -7.15 12.34
N ASP A 328 -14.97 -6.50 11.41
CA ASP A 328 -16.31 -5.91 11.59
C ASP A 328 -17.40 -6.49 10.68
N ASP A 329 -17.12 -6.81 9.41
CA ASP A 329 -18.18 -7.07 8.42
C ASP A 329 -17.98 -8.31 7.53
N SER A 330 -16.97 -9.13 7.80
CA SER A 330 -16.62 -10.27 6.96
C SER A 330 -17.57 -11.48 7.05
N ALA A 331 -18.56 -11.47 7.93
CA ALA A 331 -19.59 -12.50 8.01
C ALA A 331 -20.80 -12.24 7.07
N GLY A 332 -20.83 -11.09 6.39
CA GLY A 332 -21.96 -10.61 5.58
C GLY A 332 -22.89 -9.67 6.36
N ASP A 333 -23.54 -8.76 5.64
CA ASP A 333 -24.21 -7.58 6.21
C ASP A 333 -23.22 -6.72 7.03
N LEU A 334 -23.43 -6.57 8.33
CA LEU A 334 -22.56 -5.82 9.27
C LEU A 334 -22.07 -6.74 10.41
N ASN A 335 -21.88 -8.02 10.08
CA ASN A 335 -21.50 -9.06 11.03
C ASN A 335 -20.03 -9.42 10.86
N ALA A 336 -19.31 -9.58 11.97
CA ALA A 336 -17.88 -9.79 12.00
C ALA A 336 -17.55 -11.27 11.93
N ARG A 337 -16.53 -11.62 11.15
CA ARG A 337 -15.90 -12.93 11.15
C ARG A 337 -14.41 -12.81 10.88
N LEU A 338 -13.59 -13.21 11.84
CA LEU A 338 -12.14 -13.35 11.65
C LEU A 338 -11.70 -14.82 11.65
N THR A 339 -10.64 -15.14 10.90
CA THR A 339 -9.92 -16.41 11.03
C THR A 339 -8.49 -16.20 11.51
N HIS A 340 -7.99 -17.10 12.35
CA HIS A 340 -6.63 -16.99 12.88
C HIS A 340 -6.02 -18.35 13.18
N THR A 341 -4.73 -18.51 12.90
CA THR A 341 -3.96 -19.70 13.30
C THR A 341 -3.20 -19.38 14.59
N LEU A 342 -3.57 -20.04 15.68
CA LEU A 342 -3.04 -19.76 17.01
C LEU A 342 -1.56 -20.16 17.09
N ALA A 343 -0.68 -19.25 17.48
CA ALA A 343 0.76 -19.47 17.50
C ALA A 343 1.23 -20.34 18.69
N GLU A 344 0.55 -20.24 19.84
CA GLU A 344 0.94 -20.87 21.09
C GLU A 344 -0.21 -21.64 21.75
N ASP A 345 0.12 -22.61 22.59
CA ASP A 345 -0.85 -23.22 23.51
C ASP A 345 -1.19 -22.21 24.61
N GLY A 346 -2.46 -21.99 24.92
CA GLY A 346 -2.82 -21.07 25.99
C GLY A 346 -4.25 -20.55 25.96
N ASP A 347 -4.52 -19.59 26.83
CA ASP A 347 -5.77 -18.84 26.82
C ASP A 347 -5.68 -17.70 25.81
N TYR A 348 -6.77 -17.52 25.06
CA TYR A 348 -6.99 -16.42 24.15
C TYR A 348 -8.23 -15.64 24.58
N LEU A 349 -8.25 -14.34 24.29
CA LEU A 349 -9.33 -13.45 24.66
C LEU A 349 -10.04 -12.91 23.42
N ILE A 350 -11.35 -12.76 23.49
CA ILE A 350 -12.15 -12.20 22.41
C ILE A 350 -12.93 -11.02 22.97
N GLU A 351 -12.68 -9.82 22.46
CA GLU A 351 -13.53 -8.67 22.69
C GLU A 351 -14.65 -8.65 21.65
N ALA A 352 -15.90 -8.63 22.12
CA ALA A 352 -17.09 -8.47 21.30
C ALA A 352 -17.72 -7.12 21.61
N ARG A 353 -17.75 -6.22 20.61
CA ARG A 353 -18.30 -4.86 20.73
C ARG A 353 -19.05 -4.46 19.46
N ALA A 354 -19.62 -3.26 19.47
CA ALA A 354 -20.06 -2.61 18.23
C ALA A 354 -18.87 -1.90 17.56
N PHE A 355 -18.84 -1.84 16.22
CA PHE A 355 -17.81 -1.13 15.47
C PHE A 355 -17.77 0.37 15.85
N SER A 356 -18.95 1.01 15.84
CA SER A 356 -19.12 2.42 16.22
C SER A 356 -19.94 2.57 17.51
N SER A 357 -21.26 2.40 17.42
CA SER A 357 -22.17 2.40 18.56
C SER A 357 -23.33 1.47 18.29
N GLY A 358 -23.79 0.78 19.32
CA GLY A 358 -24.81 -0.24 19.16
C GLY A 358 -25.16 -0.90 20.47
N GLU A 359 -26.45 -1.19 20.64
CA GLU A 359 -26.93 -1.99 21.75
C GLU A 359 -27.88 -3.05 21.22
N GLY A 360 -27.83 -4.25 21.80
CA GLY A 360 -28.65 -5.34 21.34
C GLY A 360 -28.10 -6.70 21.74
N PRO A 361 -28.92 -7.75 21.57
CA PRO A 361 -28.43 -9.12 21.66
C PRO A 361 -27.53 -9.43 20.47
N TYR A 362 -26.57 -10.32 20.68
CA TYR A 362 -25.73 -10.89 19.62
C TYR A 362 -25.43 -12.37 19.91
N THR A 363 -24.97 -13.09 18.90
CA THR A 363 -24.38 -14.44 19.02
C THR A 363 -22.88 -14.36 18.78
N LEU A 364 -22.12 -15.21 19.46
CA LEU A 364 -20.70 -15.42 19.25
C LEU A 364 -20.44 -16.91 19.07
N LYS A 365 -19.74 -17.29 18.01
CA LYS A 365 -19.41 -18.68 17.71
C LYS A 365 -17.93 -18.80 17.36
N ILE A 366 -17.26 -19.75 17.99
CA ILE A 366 -15.86 -20.07 17.71
C ILE A 366 -15.83 -21.48 17.11
N GLU A 367 -15.24 -21.65 15.94
CA GLU A 367 -15.15 -22.94 15.26
C GLU A 367 -13.69 -23.28 14.96
N GLU A 368 -13.27 -24.50 15.25
CA GLU A 368 -12.02 -25.02 14.71
C GLU A 368 -12.25 -25.34 13.23
N ILE A 369 -11.49 -24.67 12.37
CA ILE A 369 -11.51 -24.88 10.93
C ILE A 369 -10.23 -25.59 10.50
N ALA A 370 -10.32 -26.38 9.43
CA ALA A 370 -9.12 -27.01 8.88
C ALA A 370 -8.18 -25.92 8.34
N PRO A 371 -6.85 -26.11 8.44
CA PRO A 371 -5.93 -25.29 7.68
C PRO A 371 -6.25 -25.43 6.18
N PRO A 372 -6.01 -24.40 5.37
CA PRO A 372 -6.15 -24.50 3.94
C PRO A 372 -5.33 -25.68 3.41
N PRO A 373 -5.87 -26.48 2.48
CA PRO A 373 -5.05 -27.45 1.78
C PRO A 373 -3.90 -26.73 1.05
N PRO A 374 -2.73 -27.38 0.91
CA PRO A 374 -1.65 -26.82 0.10
C PRO A 374 -2.13 -26.58 -1.33
N PRO A 375 -1.63 -25.54 -2.02
CA PRO A 375 -1.98 -25.27 -3.41
C PRO A 375 -1.67 -26.46 -4.32
N SER A 376 -2.51 -26.68 -5.33
CA SER A 376 -2.30 -27.70 -6.35
C SER A 376 -1.39 -27.17 -7.47
N ALA A 377 -0.40 -27.94 -7.92
CA ALA A 377 0.44 -27.49 -9.03
C ALA A 377 -0.36 -27.32 -10.33
N ILE A 378 -0.14 -26.22 -11.05
CA ILE A 378 -0.64 -25.97 -12.41
C ILE A 378 0.52 -25.64 -13.34
N ALA A 379 0.55 -26.26 -14.53
CA ALA A 379 1.58 -26.00 -15.53
C ALA A 379 1.06 -25.06 -16.63
N PHE A 380 1.98 -24.31 -17.26
CA PHE A 380 1.64 -23.54 -18.45
C PHE A 380 1.09 -24.43 -19.58
N GLY A 381 0.01 -23.97 -20.21
CA GLY A 381 -0.77 -24.70 -21.21
C GLY A 381 -1.75 -25.72 -20.64
N GLN A 382 -1.89 -25.82 -19.31
CA GLN A 382 -2.85 -26.70 -18.67
C GLN A 382 -4.20 -26.01 -18.49
N THR A 383 -5.27 -26.78 -18.71
CA THR A 383 -6.63 -26.45 -18.25
C THR A 383 -6.99 -27.39 -17.10
N VAL A 384 -7.47 -26.83 -16.00
CA VAL A 384 -7.97 -27.53 -14.81
C VAL A 384 -9.47 -27.30 -14.71
N GLU A 385 -10.24 -28.38 -14.56
CA GLU A 385 -11.64 -28.30 -14.17
C GLU A 385 -11.74 -28.43 -12.64
N GLY A 386 -12.46 -27.54 -12.00
CA GLY A 386 -12.65 -27.50 -10.55
C GLY A 386 -14.09 -27.23 -10.14
N GLU A 387 -14.36 -27.32 -8.84
CA GLU A 387 -15.67 -27.07 -8.25
C GLU A 387 -15.49 -26.38 -6.90
N LEU A 388 -16.03 -25.16 -6.76
CA LEU A 388 -16.12 -24.49 -5.47
C LEU A 388 -17.28 -25.10 -4.66
N LYS A 389 -16.97 -25.72 -3.53
CA LYS A 389 -17.91 -26.41 -2.63
C LYS A 389 -17.67 -26.02 -1.18
N ASN A 390 -18.65 -26.28 -0.32
CA ASN A 390 -18.61 -25.92 1.11
C ASN A 390 -17.40 -26.43 1.90
N SER A 391 -16.70 -27.45 1.41
CA SER A 391 -15.54 -28.04 2.09
C SER A 391 -14.21 -27.41 1.69
N ASP A 392 -14.21 -26.48 0.74
CA ASP A 392 -12.98 -25.88 0.24
C ASP A 392 -12.42 -24.85 1.21
N ALA A 393 -11.22 -24.38 0.90
CA ALA A 393 -10.56 -23.36 1.70
C ALA A 393 -11.40 -22.08 1.71
N THR A 394 -11.34 -21.34 2.82
CA THR A 394 -11.91 -19.99 2.89
C THR A 394 -10.81 -18.99 3.15
N ASP A 395 -10.90 -17.82 2.52
CA ASP A 395 -10.08 -16.66 2.90
C ASP A 395 -10.53 -16.15 4.28
N ASP A 396 -9.87 -15.10 4.77
CA ASP A 396 -10.18 -14.54 6.08
C ASP A 396 -11.63 -14.03 6.14
N ASP A 397 -12.14 -13.55 5.00
CA ASP A 397 -13.51 -13.08 4.82
C ASP A 397 -14.53 -14.22 4.65
N GLY A 398 -14.09 -15.48 4.75
CA GLY A 398 -14.94 -16.66 4.67
C GLY A 398 -15.35 -17.05 3.26
N ARG A 399 -14.72 -16.51 2.23
CA ARG A 399 -15.05 -16.77 0.82
C ARG A 399 -14.27 -17.97 0.29
N LEU A 400 -14.96 -18.82 -0.44
CA LEU A 400 -14.40 -20.08 -0.93
C LEU A 400 -13.35 -19.83 -2.03
N TYR A 401 -12.25 -20.58 -1.98
CA TYR A 401 -11.25 -20.59 -3.05
C TYR A 401 -10.61 -21.97 -3.22
N ASP A 402 -10.17 -22.22 -4.45
CA ASP A 402 -9.16 -23.24 -4.77
C ASP A 402 -7.84 -22.54 -5.09
N ALA A 403 -6.73 -23.06 -4.55
CA ALA A 403 -5.40 -22.49 -4.78
C ALA A 403 -4.54 -23.36 -5.69
N PHE A 404 -3.83 -22.71 -6.60
CA PHE A 404 -2.89 -23.32 -7.53
C PHE A 404 -1.52 -22.67 -7.43
N VAL A 405 -0.45 -23.44 -7.62
CA VAL A 405 0.93 -22.95 -7.60
C VAL A 405 1.64 -23.21 -8.92
N PHE A 406 2.44 -22.25 -9.36
CA PHE A 406 3.32 -22.37 -10.53
C PHE A 406 4.63 -21.59 -10.35
N SER A 407 5.70 -22.06 -11.00
CA SER A 407 6.96 -21.32 -11.06
C SER A 407 6.99 -20.38 -12.27
N GLY A 408 7.51 -19.17 -12.08
CA GLY A 408 7.71 -18.21 -13.18
C GLY A 408 9.03 -17.45 -13.08
N THR A 409 9.39 -16.76 -14.15
CA THR A 409 10.63 -15.97 -14.25
C THR A 409 10.35 -14.47 -14.30
N GLU A 410 11.26 -13.67 -13.74
CA GLU A 410 11.21 -12.20 -13.83
C GLU A 410 11.00 -11.73 -15.28
N GLY A 411 10.02 -10.85 -15.48
CA GLY A 411 9.64 -10.30 -16.79
C GLY A 411 8.76 -11.22 -17.66
N GLN A 412 8.49 -12.44 -17.22
CA GLN A 412 7.60 -13.35 -17.93
C GLN A 412 6.15 -12.87 -17.82
N ARG A 413 5.44 -12.86 -18.94
CA ARG A 413 4.00 -12.60 -18.96
C ARG A 413 3.21 -13.89 -18.87
N ILE A 414 2.20 -13.88 -18.01
CA ILE A 414 1.27 -14.98 -17.82
C ILE A 414 -0.15 -14.52 -18.15
N GLN A 415 -0.99 -15.47 -18.56
CA GLN A 415 -2.43 -15.28 -18.66
C GLN A 415 -3.12 -16.41 -17.91
N ALA A 416 -3.96 -16.06 -16.94
CA ALA A 416 -4.90 -16.98 -16.33
C ALA A 416 -6.32 -16.64 -16.80
N VAL A 417 -7.06 -17.63 -17.28
CA VAL A 417 -8.47 -17.48 -17.63
C VAL A 417 -9.30 -18.42 -16.77
N MET A 418 -10.28 -17.89 -16.06
CA MET A 418 -11.25 -18.67 -15.30
C MET A 418 -12.63 -18.48 -15.91
N ARG A 419 -13.31 -19.59 -16.21
CA ARG A 419 -14.67 -19.57 -16.74
C ARG A 419 -15.62 -20.32 -15.84
N SER A 420 -16.77 -19.73 -15.54
CA SER A 420 -17.84 -20.42 -14.81
C SER A 420 -19.21 -20.06 -15.35
N GLY A 421 -20.05 -21.08 -15.56
CA GLY A 421 -21.46 -20.89 -15.84
C GLY A 421 -22.34 -20.82 -14.58
N ASP A 422 -21.75 -21.12 -13.42
CA ASP A 422 -22.47 -21.25 -12.15
C ASP A 422 -22.30 -20.02 -11.25
N PHE A 423 -21.22 -19.26 -11.43
CA PHE A 423 -20.92 -18.06 -10.64
C PHE A 423 -20.09 -17.05 -11.43
N ASP A 424 -19.99 -15.86 -10.87
CA ASP A 424 -19.14 -14.77 -11.35
C ASP A 424 -17.69 -15.03 -10.93
N ALA A 425 -16.80 -15.26 -11.89
CA ALA A 425 -15.44 -15.74 -11.67
C ALA A 425 -14.54 -14.63 -11.13
N TYR A 426 -13.61 -14.96 -10.23
CA TYR A 426 -12.62 -14.00 -9.75
C TYR A 426 -11.28 -14.72 -9.53
N LEU A 427 -10.21 -14.14 -10.08
CA LEU A 427 -8.85 -14.62 -9.99
C LEU A 427 -8.01 -13.68 -9.14
N GLN A 428 -7.16 -14.24 -8.29
CA GLN A 428 -6.17 -13.50 -7.50
C GLN A 428 -4.80 -14.17 -7.62
N LEU A 429 -3.74 -13.37 -7.70
CA LEU A 429 -2.34 -13.81 -7.78
C LEU A 429 -1.56 -13.31 -6.57
N SER A 430 -0.65 -14.12 -6.04
CA SER A 430 0.27 -13.81 -4.94
C SER A 430 1.69 -14.34 -5.22
N GLU A 431 2.70 -13.72 -4.61
CA GLU A 431 4.13 -14.13 -4.67
C GLU A 431 4.50 -15.21 -3.64
N ASN A 432 3.64 -15.49 -2.65
CA ASN A 432 3.95 -16.36 -1.52
C ASN A 432 2.78 -17.27 -1.09
N GLU A 433 3.13 -18.40 -0.47
CA GLU A 433 2.18 -19.40 0.04
C GLU A 433 1.77 -19.21 1.51
N GLU A 434 2.65 -18.62 2.35
CA GLU A 434 2.44 -18.59 3.82
C GLU A 434 1.39 -17.56 4.26
N GLU A 435 1.38 -16.39 3.63
CA GLU A 435 0.41 -15.31 3.86
C GLU A 435 0.04 -14.74 2.50
N PHE A 436 -1.16 -15.03 2.00
CA PHE A 436 -1.53 -14.68 0.62
C PHE A 436 -1.60 -13.15 0.46
N ASN A 437 -0.59 -12.57 -0.19
CA ASN A 437 -0.54 -11.16 -0.52
C ASN A 437 -0.93 -10.95 -1.98
N GLU A 438 -2.13 -10.40 -2.23
CA GLU A 438 -2.61 -10.17 -3.59
C GLU A 438 -1.74 -9.11 -4.31
N ILE A 439 -1.13 -9.51 -5.42
CA ILE A 439 -0.37 -8.61 -6.31
C ILE A 439 -1.12 -8.27 -7.60
N ALA A 440 -2.14 -9.06 -7.94
CA ALA A 440 -2.98 -8.84 -9.11
C ALA A 440 -4.29 -9.63 -8.97
N SER A 441 -5.38 -9.10 -9.52
CA SER A 441 -6.68 -9.75 -9.56
C SER A 441 -7.50 -9.34 -10.78
N ASP A 442 -8.53 -10.13 -11.10
CA ASP A 442 -9.46 -9.88 -12.20
C ASP A 442 -10.76 -10.70 -12.02
N ASP A 443 -11.93 -10.11 -12.25
CA ASP A 443 -13.27 -10.76 -12.29
C ASP A 443 -13.87 -10.85 -13.70
N ASP A 444 -13.86 -9.76 -14.44
CA ASP A 444 -14.59 -9.59 -15.71
C ASP A 444 -13.67 -9.34 -16.90
N GLY A 445 -12.40 -9.73 -16.82
CA GLY A 445 -11.34 -9.40 -17.79
C GLY A 445 -11.57 -9.92 -19.21
N LEU A 446 -12.56 -10.78 -19.46
CA LEU A 446 -13.00 -11.14 -20.82
C LEU A 446 -13.95 -10.12 -21.46
N GLY A 447 -14.50 -9.17 -20.70
CA GLY A 447 -15.33 -8.06 -21.20
C GLY A 447 -16.69 -8.49 -21.77
N GLN A 448 -17.02 -9.78 -21.69
CA GLN A 448 -18.34 -10.35 -21.98
C GLN A 448 -18.64 -11.47 -20.98
N GLY A 449 -19.76 -11.37 -20.28
CA GLY A 449 -20.13 -12.35 -19.26
C GLY A 449 -19.53 -12.00 -17.90
N THR A 450 -19.25 -13.04 -17.11
CA THR A 450 -18.74 -12.98 -15.73
C THR A 450 -17.51 -13.87 -15.56
N ASP A 451 -16.67 -13.90 -16.61
CA ASP A 451 -15.50 -14.76 -16.72
C ASP A 451 -14.22 -13.91 -16.57
N ALA A 452 -13.32 -14.35 -15.69
CA ALA A 452 -12.09 -13.65 -15.38
C ALA A 452 -10.96 -13.95 -16.37
N ARG A 453 -10.16 -12.95 -16.69
CA ARG A 453 -8.88 -13.08 -17.37
C ARG A 453 -7.83 -12.13 -16.81
N LEU A 454 -6.98 -12.71 -15.97
CA LEU A 454 -5.79 -12.06 -15.45
C LEU A 454 -4.63 -12.14 -16.45
N ILE A 455 -4.04 -11.00 -16.83
CA ILE A 455 -2.77 -10.93 -17.55
C ILE A 455 -1.79 -10.15 -16.69
N PHE A 456 -0.63 -10.74 -16.38
CA PHE A 456 0.32 -10.14 -15.45
C PHE A 456 1.77 -10.41 -15.85
N THR A 457 2.65 -9.44 -15.61
CA THR A 457 4.10 -9.56 -15.82
C THR A 457 4.76 -9.83 -14.47
N LEU A 458 5.41 -10.99 -14.34
CA LEU A 458 6.00 -11.41 -13.07
C LEU A 458 7.17 -10.49 -12.67
N PRO A 459 7.15 -9.88 -11.48
CA PRO A 459 8.18 -8.92 -11.07
C PRO A 459 9.50 -9.60 -10.70
N GLU A 460 9.46 -10.87 -10.25
CA GLU A 460 10.66 -11.62 -9.85
C GLU A 460 10.59 -13.10 -10.27
N THR A 461 11.72 -13.79 -10.24
CA THR A 461 11.76 -15.24 -10.46
C THR A 461 11.40 -15.96 -9.17
N GLY A 462 10.33 -16.78 -9.18
CA GLY A 462 9.82 -17.42 -7.97
C GLY A 462 8.64 -18.35 -8.20
N GLU A 463 8.07 -18.82 -7.09
CA GLU A 463 6.78 -19.52 -7.06
C GLU A 463 5.67 -18.47 -6.88
N TYR A 464 4.54 -18.70 -7.53
CA TYR A 464 3.36 -17.83 -7.45
C TYR A 464 2.12 -18.66 -7.16
N VAL A 465 1.20 -18.08 -6.39
CA VAL A 465 -0.08 -18.72 -6.03
C VAL A 465 -1.23 -18.01 -6.74
N LEU A 466 -2.01 -18.78 -7.50
CA LEU A 466 -3.23 -18.34 -8.16
C LEU A 466 -4.44 -18.90 -7.40
N ARG A 467 -5.31 -18.03 -6.90
CA ARG A 467 -6.60 -18.41 -6.30
C ARG A 467 -7.71 -18.28 -7.33
N ALA A 468 -8.47 -19.36 -7.51
CA ALA A 468 -9.70 -19.42 -8.28
C ALA A 468 -10.88 -19.36 -7.31
N ARG A 469 -11.77 -18.39 -7.49
CA ARG A 469 -12.90 -18.15 -6.58
C ARG A 469 -14.08 -17.52 -7.32
N SER A 470 -15.16 -17.34 -6.58
CA SER A 470 -16.28 -16.52 -7.01
C SER A 470 -16.13 -15.08 -6.49
N TRP A 471 -16.66 -14.12 -7.25
CA TRP A 471 -16.83 -12.73 -6.81
C TRP A 471 -17.77 -12.66 -5.60
N SER A 472 -18.89 -13.37 -5.68
CA SER A 472 -19.88 -13.45 -4.60
C SER A 472 -19.48 -14.48 -3.53
N ARG A 473 -19.46 -14.07 -2.26
CA ARG A 473 -19.04 -14.88 -1.09
C ARG A 473 -19.55 -16.32 -1.03
N ASP A 474 -20.84 -16.53 -1.30
CA ASP A 474 -21.49 -17.82 -1.13
C ASP A 474 -21.65 -18.63 -2.43
N ALA A 475 -21.24 -18.06 -3.56
CA ALA A 475 -21.43 -18.67 -4.87
C ALA A 475 -20.48 -19.86 -5.05
N LYS A 476 -21.05 -20.95 -5.57
CA LYS A 476 -20.46 -22.29 -5.66
C LYS A 476 -20.79 -22.88 -7.02
N GLY A 477 -19.98 -23.80 -7.48
CA GLY A 477 -20.23 -24.49 -8.74
C GLY A 477 -18.96 -24.83 -9.47
N LEU A 478 -19.11 -25.24 -10.73
CA LEU A 478 -18.03 -25.69 -11.58
C LEU A 478 -17.31 -24.51 -12.24
N TYR A 479 -16.01 -24.67 -12.45
CA TYR A 479 -15.21 -23.75 -13.24
C TYR A 479 -14.16 -24.49 -14.07
N ALA A 480 -13.65 -23.81 -15.09
CA ALA A 480 -12.46 -24.20 -15.83
C ALA A 480 -11.41 -23.09 -15.73
N LEU A 481 -10.23 -23.44 -15.23
CA LEU A 481 -9.07 -22.56 -15.08
C LEU A 481 -7.99 -22.94 -16.10
N GLU A 482 -7.51 -21.97 -16.85
CA GLU A 482 -6.43 -22.15 -17.82
C GLU A 482 -5.28 -21.20 -17.48
N LEU A 483 -4.04 -21.72 -17.48
CA LEU A 483 -2.84 -20.91 -17.30
C LEU A 483 -1.97 -21.00 -18.56
N GLN A 484 -1.68 -19.87 -19.18
CA GLN A 484 -0.82 -19.77 -20.36
C GLN A 484 0.42 -18.92 -20.07
N ASP A 485 1.55 -19.38 -20.62
CA ASP A 485 2.75 -18.57 -20.76
C ASP A 485 2.59 -17.72 -22.02
N LEU A 486 2.64 -16.40 -21.88
CA LEU A 486 2.62 -15.47 -23.02
C LEU A 486 4.04 -15.19 -23.55
N GLY A 487 5.08 -15.54 -22.78
CA GLY A 487 6.48 -15.23 -23.05
C GLY A 487 6.89 -13.86 -22.50
N ASP A 488 8.02 -13.35 -22.96
CA ASP A 488 8.47 -11.99 -22.62
C ASP A 488 7.60 -10.94 -23.29
N GLU A 489 7.60 -9.72 -22.74
CA GLU A 489 6.92 -8.58 -23.35
C GLU A 489 7.39 -8.37 -24.81
N PRO A 490 6.46 -8.27 -25.79
CA PRO A 490 6.82 -8.02 -27.18
C PRO A 490 7.63 -6.74 -27.34
N SER A 491 8.84 -6.84 -27.91
CA SER A 491 9.63 -5.65 -28.22
C SER A 491 8.99 -4.85 -29.37
N PRO A 492 8.99 -3.50 -29.31
CA PRO A 492 8.48 -2.70 -30.40
C PRO A 492 9.19 -2.97 -31.73
N GLY A 493 8.41 -3.05 -32.81
CA GLY A 493 8.93 -3.18 -34.17
C GLY A 493 9.65 -1.92 -34.65
N SER A 494 10.27 -1.98 -35.84
CA SER A 494 10.81 -0.77 -36.49
C SER A 494 9.87 -0.30 -37.60
N LEU A 495 9.61 0.99 -37.68
CA LEU A 495 8.72 1.63 -38.65
C LEU A 495 9.49 2.65 -39.49
N LEU A 496 9.46 2.44 -40.81
CA LEU A 496 10.06 3.35 -41.77
C LEU A 496 9.00 4.34 -42.28
N ILE A 497 9.26 5.64 -42.19
CA ILE A 497 8.35 6.65 -42.74
C ILE A 497 8.17 6.46 -44.26
N GLY A 498 6.92 6.42 -44.72
CA GLY A 498 6.56 6.13 -46.10
C GLY A 498 6.27 4.65 -46.36
N SER A 499 6.28 3.80 -45.33
CA SER A 499 5.99 2.37 -45.44
C SER A 499 4.56 2.03 -45.04
N THR A 500 4.14 0.82 -45.42
CA THR A 500 2.91 0.20 -44.98
C THR A 500 3.24 -1.08 -44.22
N VAL A 501 2.78 -1.17 -42.98
CA VAL A 501 2.89 -2.34 -42.12
C VAL A 501 1.56 -3.08 -42.13
N ARG A 502 1.62 -4.41 -42.14
CA ARG A 502 0.48 -5.28 -41.90
C ARG A 502 0.75 -6.04 -40.62
N GLY A 503 -0.08 -5.82 -39.62
CA GLY A 503 0.04 -6.43 -38.31
C GLY A 503 -1.25 -7.13 -37.89
N ARG A 504 -1.20 -7.76 -36.73
CA ARG A 504 -2.36 -8.43 -36.13
C ARG A 504 -2.29 -8.27 -34.62
N LEU A 505 -3.27 -7.58 -34.05
CA LEU A 505 -3.49 -7.61 -32.61
C LEU A 505 -3.99 -9.00 -32.24
N SER A 506 -3.27 -9.66 -31.34
CA SER A 506 -3.60 -10.99 -30.83
C SER A 506 -3.59 -10.97 -29.31
N GLU A 507 -4.07 -12.04 -28.69
CA GLU A 507 -4.03 -12.18 -27.22
C GLU A 507 -2.61 -12.22 -26.63
N ARG A 508 -1.59 -12.35 -27.49
CA ARG A 508 -0.17 -12.30 -27.11
C ARG A 508 0.46 -10.92 -27.36
N ALA A 509 -0.31 -9.94 -27.84
CA ALA A 509 0.16 -8.58 -28.00
C ALA A 509 0.43 -7.95 -26.61
N SER A 510 1.11 -6.82 -26.60
CA SER A 510 1.25 -6.00 -25.40
C SER A 510 -0.12 -5.56 -24.90
N LEU A 511 -0.28 -5.46 -23.59
CA LEU A 511 -1.53 -5.06 -22.95
C LEU A 511 -1.28 -3.78 -22.14
N THR A 512 -2.21 -2.84 -22.23
CA THR A 512 -2.26 -1.70 -21.31
C THR A 512 -2.88 -2.11 -19.98
N ASP A 513 -2.74 -1.28 -18.96
CA ASP A 513 -3.38 -1.49 -17.65
C ASP A 513 -4.91 -1.55 -17.76
N ASP A 514 -5.49 -0.86 -18.74
CA ASP A 514 -6.93 -0.89 -19.05
C ASP A 514 -7.37 -2.13 -19.86
N GLY A 515 -6.51 -3.14 -20.02
CA GLY A 515 -6.86 -4.39 -20.71
C GLY A 515 -6.96 -4.26 -22.24
N VAL A 516 -6.34 -3.24 -22.84
CA VAL A 516 -6.35 -3.00 -24.29
C VAL A 516 -5.07 -3.55 -24.95
N TYR A 517 -5.23 -4.35 -26.00
CA TYR A 517 -4.13 -4.89 -26.78
C TYR A 517 -3.51 -3.84 -27.71
N TYR A 518 -2.18 -3.85 -27.82
CA TYR A 518 -1.46 -2.98 -28.75
C TYR A 518 -0.20 -3.64 -29.33
N ASP A 519 0.16 -3.21 -30.54
CA ASP A 519 1.48 -3.42 -31.13
C ASP A 519 2.23 -2.08 -31.16
N ALA A 520 3.49 -2.07 -30.73
CA ALA A 520 4.34 -0.88 -30.70
C ALA A 520 5.36 -0.87 -31.84
N TYR A 521 5.71 0.32 -32.33
CA TYR A 521 6.69 0.53 -33.39
C TYR A 521 7.56 1.77 -33.17
N HIS A 522 8.88 1.61 -33.20
CA HIS A 522 9.83 2.73 -33.19
C HIS A 522 9.99 3.37 -34.57
N PHE A 523 9.96 4.70 -34.62
CA PHE A 523 10.36 5.48 -35.80
C PHE A 523 11.19 6.70 -35.41
N LYS A 524 11.84 7.33 -36.39
CA LYS A 524 12.57 8.60 -36.20
C LYS A 524 11.92 9.70 -37.00
N ALA A 525 11.83 10.88 -36.41
CA ALA A 525 11.34 12.09 -37.06
C ALA A 525 12.23 13.28 -36.71
N LYS A 526 12.24 14.28 -37.60
CA LYS A 526 12.89 15.57 -37.38
C LYS A 526 11.90 16.58 -36.83
N ALA A 527 12.38 17.59 -36.11
CA ALA A 527 11.58 18.72 -35.67
C ALA A 527 10.77 19.32 -36.83
N ASP A 528 9.51 19.63 -36.56
CA ASP A 528 8.52 20.15 -37.51
C ASP A 528 8.17 19.21 -38.68
N GLU A 529 8.64 17.96 -38.67
CA GLU A 529 8.26 16.96 -39.66
C GLU A 529 6.80 16.57 -39.46
N LYS A 530 5.98 16.85 -40.48
CA LYS A 530 4.55 16.52 -40.48
C LYS A 530 4.34 15.11 -41.04
N LEU A 531 3.76 14.25 -40.23
CA LEU A 531 3.48 12.86 -40.55
C LEU A 531 1.98 12.59 -40.49
N ARG A 532 1.54 11.61 -41.27
CA ARG A 532 0.20 11.05 -41.19
C ARG A 532 0.33 9.56 -40.92
N PHE A 533 -0.38 9.11 -39.89
CA PHE A 533 -0.58 7.72 -39.57
C PHE A 533 -2.02 7.35 -39.91
N THR A 534 -2.21 6.22 -40.58
CA THR A 534 -3.55 5.72 -40.90
C THR A 534 -3.61 4.26 -40.54
N LEU A 535 -4.48 3.93 -39.58
CA LEU A 535 -4.67 2.58 -39.08
C LEU A 535 -6.05 2.09 -39.54
N ILE A 536 -6.03 1.03 -40.36
CA ILE A 536 -7.24 0.42 -40.91
C ILE A 536 -7.38 -0.97 -40.31
N ALA A 537 -8.44 -1.19 -39.54
CA ALA A 537 -8.78 -2.49 -38.96
C ALA A 537 -10.24 -2.83 -39.25
N SER A 538 -10.51 -4.01 -39.78
CA SER A 538 -11.88 -4.44 -40.11
C SER A 538 -12.59 -5.19 -38.98
N SER A 539 -11.87 -5.44 -37.87
CA SER A 539 -12.26 -6.40 -36.82
C SER A 539 -12.33 -5.77 -35.44
N PHE A 540 -11.82 -4.55 -35.29
CA PHE A 540 -11.84 -3.79 -34.06
C PHE A 540 -11.90 -2.30 -34.40
N ASP A 541 -12.39 -1.52 -33.45
CA ASP A 541 -12.34 -0.08 -33.51
C ASP A 541 -10.90 0.39 -33.23
N ALA A 542 -10.28 1.04 -34.20
CA ALA A 542 -8.83 1.21 -34.25
C ALA A 542 -8.41 2.52 -33.59
N VAL A 543 -7.37 2.49 -32.77
CA VAL A 543 -6.74 3.71 -32.23
C VAL A 543 -5.27 3.72 -32.63
N VAL A 544 -4.81 4.86 -33.13
CA VAL A 544 -3.39 5.09 -33.40
C VAL A 544 -2.86 6.17 -32.46
N GLU A 545 -1.75 5.87 -31.82
CA GLU A 545 -1.22 6.67 -30.74
C GLU A 545 0.28 6.89 -30.94
N VAL A 546 0.73 8.13 -30.85
CA VAL A 546 2.15 8.50 -30.90
C VAL A 546 2.59 8.90 -29.52
N GLY A 547 3.74 8.38 -29.11
CA GLY A 547 4.39 8.71 -27.86
C GLY A 547 5.91 8.69 -27.95
N GLU A 548 6.53 8.87 -26.80
CA GLU A 548 7.97 8.70 -26.60
C GLU A 548 8.19 7.65 -25.51
N GLU A 549 9.14 6.76 -25.71
CA GLU A 549 9.65 5.92 -24.62
C GLU A 549 10.80 6.66 -23.91
N LYS A 550 10.68 6.80 -22.60
CA LYS A 550 11.78 7.27 -21.74
C LYS A 550 11.97 6.23 -20.64
N ASP A 551 13.20 5.70 -20.55
CA ASP A 551 13.69 4.69 -19.58
C ASP A 551 12.74 3.51 -19.27
N GLY A 552 12.02 3.03 -20.29
CA GLY A 552 11.13 1.88 -20.22
C GLY A 552 9.65 2.23 -20.19
N ASP A 553 9.32 3.50 -19.91
CA ASP A 553 7.94 3.97 -19.81
C ASP A 553 7.52 4.71 -21.06
N TYR A 554 6.27 4.52 -21.46
CA TYR A 554 5.69 5.12 -22.64
C TYR A 554 4.87 6.36 -22.26
N PHE A 555 5.18 7.50 -22.88
CA PHE A 555 4.48 8.77 -22.69
C PHE A 555 3.70 9.13 -23.95
N LYS A 556 2.37 9.14 -23.86
CA LYS A 556 1.48 9.53 -24.95
C LYS A 556 1.64 11.02 -25.29
N LEU A 557 1.83 11.33 -26.57
CA LEU A 557 1.86 12.70 -27.09
C LEU A 557 0.55 13.07 -27.77
N GLU A 558 0.03 12.20 -28.63
CA GLU A 558 -1.21 12.42 -29.37
C GLU A 558 -1.83 11.09 -29.80
N GLU A 559 -3.15 11.02 -29.91
CA GLU A 559 -3.87 9.84 -30.36
C GLU A 559 -5.06 10.22 -31.24
N ASP A 560 -5.56 9.26 -32.00
CA ASP A 560 -6.79 9.37 -32.78
C ASP A 560 -7.44 7.99 -32.92
N ASP A 561 -8.77 7.94 -32.84
CA ASP A 561 -9.59 6.73 -32.94
C ASP A 561 -10.54 6.74 -34.15
N ASP A 562 -11.16 7.87 -34.51
CA ASP A 562 -12.25 7.87 -35.52
C ASP A 562 -12.09 8.87 -36.69
N SER A 563 -10.99 9.62 -36.79
CA SER A 563 -10.87 10.68 -37.81
C SER A 563 -10.80 10.19 -39.26
N LEU A 564 -10.67 8.88 -39.50
CA LEU A 564 -10.82 8.28 -40.84
C LEU A 564 -12.26 7.82 -41.09
N SER A 565 -12.84 7.07 -40.15
CA SER A 565 -14.21 6.58 -40.13
C SER A 565 -14.56 6.05 -38.74
N ASP A 566 -15.79 5.61 -38.54
CA ASP A 566 -16.30 5.04 -37.28
C ASP A 566 -15.45 3.95 -36.61
N THR A 567 -14.62 3.24 -37.37
CA THR A 567 -13.81 2.09 -36.91
C THR A 567 -12.34 2.19 -37.32
N HIS A 568 -11.91 3.33 -37.88
CA HIS A 568 -10.56 3.50 -38.40
C HIS A 568 -9.98 4.85 -37.95
N ALA A 569 -8.69 4.84 -37.60
CA ALA A 569 -7.99 6.02 -37.14
C ALA A 569 -7.13 6.67 -38.22
N ARG A 570 -7.05 7.99 -38.18
CA ARG A 570 -6.08 8.80 -38.91
C ARG A 570 -5.58 9.96 -38.05
N LEU A 571 -4.37 9.78 -37.53
CA LEU A 571 -3.64 10.82 -36.81
C LEU A 571 -2.74 11.65 -37.76
N ASN A 572 -2.91 12.97 -37.73
CA ASN A 572 -2.01 13.93 -38.35
C ASN A 572 -1.14 14.55 -37.27
N TRP A 573 0.14 14.18 -37.24
CA TRP A 573 1.04 14.55 -36.15
C TRP A 573 2.24 15.37 -36.65
N THR A 574 2.70 16.34 -35.87
CA THR A 574 3.90 17.12 -36.17
C THR A 574 4.95 16.84 -35.10
N ALA A 575 6.13 16.38 -35.53
CA ALA A 575 7.20 16.05 -34.60
C ALA A 575 7.69 17.29 -33.84
N PRO A 576 7.64 17.29 -32.49
CA PRO A 576 8.03 18.45 -31.70
C PRO A 576 9.53 18.71 -31.71
N ARG A 577 10.34 17.68 -31.97
CA ARG A 577 11.81 17.75 -31.97
C ARG A 577 12.43 16.63 -32.81
N ASP A 578 13.74 16.72 -33.06
CA ASP A 578 14.50 15.60 -33.60
C ASP A 578 14.53 14.47 -32.55
N GLY A 579 14.08 13.27 -32.92
CA GLY A 579 13.97 12.20 -31.93
C GLY A 579 13.57 10.82 -32.48
N SER A 580 13.61 9.86 -31.56
CA SER A 580 12.94 8.56 -31.71
C SER A 580 11.59 8.63 -31.01
N TYR A 581 10.58 8.07 -31.65
CA TYR A 581 9.20 8.04 -31.19
C TYR A 581 8.66 6.62 -31.27
N VAL A 582 7.60 6.35 -30.52
CA VAL A 582 6.87 5.09 -30.54
C VAL A 582 5.47 5.34 -31.08
N LEU A 583 5.05 4.50 -32.01
CA LEU A 583 3.69 4.46 -32.51
C LEU A 583 3.02 3.19 -31.98
N ARG A 584 1.93 3.31 -31.23
CA ARG A 584 1.09 2.18 -30.83
C ARG A 584 -0.10 2.07 -31.77
N ALA A 585 -0.29 0.89 -32.35
CA ALA A 585 -1.53 0.51 -33.01
C ALA A 585 -2.33 -0.34 -32.01
N ARG A 586 -3.50 0.13 -31.58
CA ARG A 586 -4.29 -0.53 -30.54
C ARG A 586 -5.77 -0.59 -30.90
N SER A 587 -6.54 -1.36 -30.16
CA SER A 587 -8.00 -1.27 -30.21
C SER A 587 -8.54 -0.19 -29.26
N PHE A 588 -9.76 0.28 -29.51
CA PHE A 588 -10.47 1.16 -28.57
C PHE A 588 -11.02 0.36 -27.39
N GLY A 589 -11.74 -0.72 -27.70
CA GLY A 589 -12.27 -1.64 -26.69
C GLY A 589 -11.21 -2.61 -26.17
N SER A 590 -11.36 -3.03 -24.92
CA SER A 590 -10.62 -4.15 -24.36
C SER A 590 -10.85 -5.41 -25.19
N ASN A 591 -9.88 -6.33 -25.14
CA ASN A 591 -10.01 -7.70 -25.69
C ASN A 591 -10.20 -7.82 -27.20
N SER A 592 -10.14 -6.71 -27.92
CA SER A 592 -10.40 -6.70 -29.36
C SER A 592 -9.14 -7.11 -30.11
N THR A 593 -9.28 -8.10 -30.99
CA THR A 593 -8.17 -8.67 -31.76
C THR A 593 -8.48 -8.69 -33.24
N GLY A 594 -7.43 -8.74 -34.06
CA GLY A 594 -7.55 -8.97 -35.49
C GLY A 594 -6.52 -8.24 -36.33
N ASP A 595 -6.66 -8.38 -37.64
CA ASP A 595 -5.69 -7.86 -38.60
C ASP A 595 -5.88 -6.35 -38.82
N TYR A 596 -4.76 -5.65 -39.00
CA TYR A 596 -4.75 -4.24 -39.36
C TYR A 596 -3.69 -3.90 -40.42
N VAL A 597 -3.90 -2.76 -41.06
CA VAL A 597 -2.94 -2.12 -41.96
C VAL A 597 -2.60 -0.75 -41.41
N LEU A 598 -1.32 -0.51 -41.16
CA LEU A 598 -0.79 0.77 -40.70
C LEU A 598 0.01 1.43 -41.82
N ILE A 599 -0.44 2.60 -42.27
CA ILE A 599 0.19 3.38 -43.33
C ILE A 599 0.83 4.62 -42.73
N THR A 600 2.08 4.88 -43.11
CA THR A 600 2.84 6.06 -42.67
C THR A 600 3.21 6.93 -43.86
N GLU A 601 2.89 8.22 -43.80
CA GLU A 601 3.14 9.15 -44.91
C GLU A 601 3.70 10.48 -44.40
N ARG A 602 4.55 11.11 -45.21
CA ARG A 602 4.93 12.52 -45.00
C ARG A 602 3.80 13.40 -45.51
N GLN A 603 3.46 14.43 -44.76
CA GLN A 603 2.58 15.46 -45.26
C GLN A 603 3.37 16.48 -46.10
N PRO A 604 2.74 17.04 -47.14
CA PRO A 604 3.37 18.03 -48.01
C PRO A 604 3.69 19.35 -47.31
#